data_AF-A0A7Z8VJD8-F1
#
_entry.id   AF-A0A7Z8VJD8-F1
#
_cell.length_a   1.000
_cell.length_b   1.000
_cell.length_c   1.000
_cell.angle_alpha   90.00
_cell.angle_beta   90.00
_cell.angle_gamma   90.00
#
_symmetry.space_group_name_H-M   'P 1'
#
loop_
_entity.id
_entity.type
_entity.pdbx_description
1 polymer ?
#
loop_
_entity_poly.entity_id
_entity_poly.type
_entity_poly.pdbx_seq_one_letter_code
_entity_poly.pdbx_strand_id
1 'polypeptide(L)'
;LFDNPELVSYIQSIGQRLAEKSPYQDVNYQFQIVDLEEPNAFALPGGYVYVSRGLLVLLNSEDELVGVIGHEIGHVAARHSVQRLTRAAPIGLVTGITSAAVGI
;
A
#
# COMPACT_ATOMS: atom_id res chain seq x y z
N LEU A 1 4.60 10.19 -11.15
CA LEU A 1 4.09 10.72 -9.87
C LEU A 1 3.48 12.08 -10.15
N PHE A 2 2.46 12.49 -9.41
CA PHE A 2 1.82 13.78 -9.63
C PHE A 2 2.73 14.93 -9.20
N ASP A 3 2.89 15.94 -10.06
CA ASP A 3 3.83 17.05 -9.88
C ASP A 3 3.18 18.21 -9.10
N ASN A 4 2.95 17.98 -7.81
CA ASN A 4 2.49 19.02 -6.87
C ASN A 4 3.06 18.74 -5.46
N PRO A 5 4.23 19.32 -5.12
CA PRO A 5 4.91 19.02 -3.87
C PRO A 5 4.13 19.46 -2.62
N GLU A 6 3.33 20.53 -2.72
CA GLU A 6 2.49 21.00 -1.61
C GLU A 6 1.39 20.00 -1.27
N LEU A 7 0.68 19.51 -2.29
CA LEU A 7 -0.39 18.54 -2.11
C LEU A 7 0.14 17.18 -1.64
N VAL A 8 1.29 16.76 -2.14
CA VAL A 8 1.97 15.54 -1.66
C VAL A 8 2.37 15.69 -0.19
N SER A 9 2.95 16.84 0.20
CA SER A 9 3.31 17.12 1.59
C SER A 9 2.09 17.14 2.50
N TYR A 10 0.97 17.67 2.00
CA TYR A 10 -0.30 17.69 2.71
C TYR A 10 -0.82 16.29 3.03
N ILE A 11 -0.95 15.44 2.01
CA ILE A 11 -1.39 14.05 2.16
C ILE A 11 -0.42 13.26 3.05
N GLN A 12 0.89 13.48 2.89
CA GLN A 12 1.91 12.90 3.76
C GLN A 12 1.66 13.28 5.23
N SER A 13 1.36 14.55 5.51
CA SER A 13 1.10 15.00 6.89
C SER A 13 -0.14 14.35 7.51
N ILE A 14 -1.22 14.21 6.74
CA ILE A 14 -2.44 13.52 7.17
C ILE A 14 -2.13 12.04 7.41
N GLY A 15 -1.51 11.38 6.44
CA GLY A 15 -1.19 9.96 6.50
C GLY A 15 -0.30 9.62 7.69
N GLN A 16 0.71 10.44 7.99
CA GLN A 16 1.58 10.23 9.14
C GLN A 16 0.81 10.35 10.47
N ARG A 17 -0.04 11.36 10.62
CA ARG A 17 -0.89 11.51 11.82
C ARG A 17 -1.82 10.31 12.04
N LEU A 18 -2.32 9.71 10.96
CA LEU A 18 -3.14 8.50 11.02
C LEU A 18 -2.29 7.25 11.32
N ALA A 19 -1.11 7.13 10.70
CA ALA A 19 -0.19 6.02 10.90
C ALA A 19 0.31 5.93 12.35
N GLU A 20 0.52 7.06 13.04
CA GLU A 20 0.84 7.10 14.46
C GLU A 20 -0.21 6.41 15.36
N LYS A 21 -1.46 6.30 14.88
CA LYS A 21 -2.56 5.63 15.59
C LYS A 21 -2.74 4.17 15.14
N SER A 22 -1.99 3.73 14.13
CA SER A 22 -1.98 2.34 13.69
C SER A 22 -1.42 1.42 14.77
N PRO A 23 -1.98 0.22 14.99
CA PRO A 23 -1.38 -0.79 15.86
C PRO A 23 -0.09 -1.37 15.25
N TYR A 24 0.17 -1.14 13.97
CA TYR A 24 1.35 -1.63 13.26
C TYR A 24 2.32 -0.47 13.01
N GLN A 25 3.13 -0.17 14.03
CA GLN A 25 4.02 1.01 14.07
C GLN A 25 5.41 0.76 13.45
N ASP A 26 5.80 -0.49 13.25
CA ASP A 26 7.09 -0.85 12.65
C ASP A 26 7.03 -0.82 11.11
N VAL A 27 6.55 0.31 10.57
CA VAL A 27 6.40 0.56 9.13
C VAL A 27 6.75 2.01 8.85
N ASN A 28 7.63 2.21 7.86
CA ASN A 28 7.90 3.53 7.34
C ASN A 28 6.86 3.89 6.27
N TYR A 29 5.76 4.51 6.69
CA TYR A 29 4.69 4.89 5.78
C TYR A 29 5.12 6.02 4.83
N GLN A 30 4.80 5.85 3.55
CA GLN A 30 5.02 6.84 2.51
C GLN A 30 3.74 7.04 1.72
N PHE A 31 3.28 8.29 1.64
CA PHE A 31 2.04 8.65 0.98
C PHE A 31 2.37 9.46 -0.26
N GLN A 32 1.82 9.05 -1.40
CA GLN A 32 2.14 9.68 -2.68
C GLN A 32 0.90 9.77 -3.57
N ILE A 33 0.88 10.78 -4.42
CA ILE A 33 -0.15 10.95 -5.43
C ILE A 33 0.35 10.40 -6.77
N VAL A 34 -0.48 9.55 -7.38
CA VAL A 34 -0.25 9.05 -8.74
C VAL A 34 -1.11 9.84 -9.73
N ASP A 35 -0.49 10.21 -10.84
CA ASP A 35 -1.17 10.93 -11.92
C ASP A 35 -1.97 9.94 -12.77
N LEU A 36 -3.10 9.52 -12.23
CA LEU A 36 -4.06 8.62 -12.85
C LEU A 36 -5.46 9.24 -12.75
N GLU A 37 -6.21 9.24 -13.85
CA GLU A 37 -7.59 9.77 -13.91
C GLU A 37 -8.61 8.81 -13.30
N GLU A 38 -8.32 7.51 -13.34
CA GLU A 38 -9.17 6.49 -12.72
C GLU A 38 -9.18 6.69 -11.18
N PRO A 39 -10.36 6.82 -10.54
CA PRO A 39 -10.45 6.96 -9.09
C PRO A 39 -9.97 5.69 -8.38
N ASN A 40 -8.89 5.80 -7.60
CA ASN A 40 -8.34 4.68 -6.87
C ASN A 40 -7.44 5.13 -5.70
N ALA A 41 -7.30 4.25 -4.71
CA ALA A 41 -6.27 4.30 -3.69
C ALA A 41 -5.81 2.87 -3.39
N PHE A 42 -4.52 2.69 -3.10
CA PHE A 42 -4.00 1.36 -2.82
C PHE A 42 -2.71 1.39 -2.00
N ALA A 43 -2.54 0.36 -1.18
CA ALA A 43 -1.32 0.11 -0.43
C ALA A 43 -0.47 -1.04 -0.99
N LEU A 44 0.85 -0.81 -1.06
CA LEU A 44 1.84 -1.83 -1.37
C LEU A 44 2.53 -2.34 -0.08
N PRO A 45 3.12 -3.55 -0.11
CA PRO A 45 3.94 -4.03 0.99
C PRO A 45 5.02 -3.02 1.39
N GLY A 46 5.26 -2.87 2.69
CA GLY A 46 6.30 -1.97 3.21
C GLY A 46 5.84 -0.56 3.55
N GLY A 47 4.55 -0.23 3.43
CA GLY A 47 3.99 1.04 3.93
C GLY A 47 3.76 2.11 2.87
N TYR A 48 3.92 1.79 1.59
CA TYR A 48 3.62 2.72 0.50
C TYR A 48 2.11 2.77 0.27
N VAL A 49 1.55 3.96 0.34
CA VAL A 49 0.13 4.24 0.11
C VAL A 49 0.03 5.25 -1.03
N TYR A 50 -0.76 4.92 -2.04
CA TYR A 50 -0.96 5.76 -3.21
C TYR A 50 -2.41 6.20 -3.31
N VAL A 51 -2.61 7.46 -3.69
CA VAL A 51 -3.92 8.04 -3.99
C VAL A 51 -3.88 8.57 -5.42
N SER A 52 -4.88 8.25 -6.25
CA SER A 52 -4.92 8.77 -7.62
C SER A 52 -5.43 10.20 -7.65
N ARG A 53 -4.92 11.00 -8.62
CA ARG A 53 -5.49 12.32 -8.92
C ARG A 53 -6.99 12.23 -9.19
N GLY A 54 -7.43 11.22 -9.92
CA GLY A 54 -8.83 10.94 -10.21
C GLY A 54 -9.70 10.83 -8.95
N LEU A 55 -9.19 10.16 -7.91
CA LEU A 55 -9.90 10.06 -6.65
C LEU A 55 -10.00 11.42 -5.96
N LEU A 56 -8.91 12.21 -5.94
CA LEU A 56 -8.90 13.53 -5.31
C LEU A 56 -9.93 14.50 -5.91
N VAL A 57 -10.24 14.37 -7.21
CA VAL A 57 -11.26 15.18 -7.88
C VAL A 57 -12.68 14.85 -7.40
N LEU A 58 -12.92 13.64 -6.90
CA LEU A 58 -14.25 13.17 -6.48
C LEU A 58 -14.55 13.42 -4.99
N LEU A 59 -13.52 13.64 -4.17
CA LEU A 59 -13.68 13.85 -2.73
C LEU A 59 -14.30 15.21 -2.45
N ASN A 60 -15.32 15.23 -1.60
CA ASN A 60 -16.06 16.45 -1.24
C ASN A 60 -15.61 17.04 0.10
N SER A 61 -14.77 16.32 0.84
CA SER A 61 -14.24 16.76 2.13
C SER A 61 -12.90 16.09 2.46
N GLU A 62 -12.18 16.69 3.40
CA GLU A 62 -10.99 16.08 3.98
C GLU A 62 -11.32 14.81 4.77
N ASP A 63 -12.51 14.74 5.38
CA ASP A 63 -12.93 13.55 6.13
C ASP A 63 -13.04 12.32 5.22
N GLU A 64 -13.51 12.49 3.98
CA GLU A 64 -13.52 11.41 2.98
C GLU A 64 -12.09 10.98 2.61
N LEU A 65 -11.17 11.93 2.42
CA LEU A 65 -9.75 11.64 2.18
C LEU A 65 -9.13 10.85 3.34
N VAL A 66 -9.38 11.30 4.57
CA VAL A 66 -8.92 10.65 5.81
C VAL A 66 -9.48 9.23 5.90
N GLY A 67 -10.76 9.04 5.57
CA GLY A 67 -11.40 7.73 5.52
C GLY A 67 -10.70 6.77 4.55
N VAL A 68 -10.40 7.23 3.33
CA VAL A 68 -9.66 6.45 2.32
C VAL A 68 -8.25 6.11 2.81
N ILE A 69 -7.50 7.09 3.29
CA ILE A 69 -6.12 6.84 3.78
C ILE A 69 -6.13 5.88 4.97
N GLY A 70 -7.07 6.04 5.90
CA GLY A 70 -7.25 5.15 7.04
C GLY A 70 -7.58 3.71 6.62
N HIS A 71 -8.41 3.53 5.59
CA HIS A 71 -8.70 2.23 4.99
C HIS A 71 -7.43 1.54 4.48
N GLU A 72 -6.59 2.27 3.73
CA GLU A 72 -5.35 1.75 3.18
C GLU A 72 -4.30 1.45 4.26
N ILE A 73 -4.19 2.29 5.30
CA ILE A 73 -3.35 1.99 6.48
C ILE A 73 -3.81 0.68 7.14
N GLY A 74 -5.12 0.45 7.22
CA GLY A 74 -5.69 -0.80 7.72
C GLY A 74 -5.27 -2.02 6.89
N HIS A 75 -5.22 -1.91 5.56
CA HIS A 75 -4.70 -2.95 4.68
C HIS A 75 -3.21 -3.25 4.92
N VAL A 76 -2.39 -2.21 5.14
CA VAL A 76 -0.97 -2.37 5.51
C VAL A 76 -0.83 -3.08 6.85
N ALA A 77 -1.56 -2.61 7.87
CA ALA A 77 -1.51 -3.17 9.22
C ALA A 77 -1.93 -4.64 9.25
N ALA A 78 -2.95 -5.02 8.47
CA ALA A 78 -3.40 -6.39 8.32
C ALA A 78 -2.50 -7.24 7.39
N ARG A 79 -1.47 -6.65 6.76
CA ARG A 79 -0.58 -7.29 5.79
C ARG A 79 -1.33 -7.95 4.62
N HIS A 80 -2.46 -7.39 4.20
CA HIS A 80 -3.31 -7.99 3.16
C HIS A 80 -2.58 -8.18 1.83
N SER A 81 -1.76 -7.20 1.41
CA SER A 81 -0.99 -7.31 0.15
C SER A 81 -0.03 -8.50 0.19
N VAL A 82 0.67 -8.72 1.32
CA VAL A 82 1.56 -9.88 1.51
C VAL A 82 0.78 -11.19 1.47
N GLN A 83 -0.35 -11.27 2.18
CA GLN A 83 -1.20 -12.47 2.19
C GLN A 83 -1.71 -12.82 0.78
N ARG A 84 -2.10 -11.80 -0.01
CA ARG A 84 -2.52 -11.98 -1.40
C ARG A 84 -1.39 -12.50 -2.28
N LEU A 85 -0.17 -11.96 -2.14
CA LEU A 85 1.01 -12.45 -2.83
C LEU A 85 1.30 -13.92 -2.47
N THR A 86 1.28 -14.28 -1.19
CA THR A 86 1.54 -15.67 -0.74
C THR A 86 0.49 -16.65 -1.27
N ARG A 87 -0.78 -16.25 -1.35
CA ARG A 87 -1.86 -17.09 -1.92
C ARG A 87 -1.78 -17.22 -3.44
N ALA A 88 -1.28 -16.18 -4.12
CA ALA A 88 -1.13 -16.17 -5.57
C ALA A 88 0.15 -16.88 -6.04
N ALA A 89 1.16 -17.02 -5.18
CA ALA A 89 2.36 -17.78 -5.49
C ALA A 89 2.00 -19.26 -5.69
N PRO A 90 2.33 -19.88 -6.84
CA PRO A 90 2.15 -21.32 -7.01
C PRO A 90 3.00 -22.03 -5.95
N ILE A 91 2.36 -22.93 -5.20
CA ILE A 91 2.93 -23.75 -4.11
C ILE A 91 4.17 -24.57 -4.56
N GLY A 92 4.50 -24.59 -5.86
CA GLY A 92 5.57 -25.40 -6.47
C GLY A 92 7.01 -24.87 -6.40
N LEU A 93 7.30 -23.70 -5.83
CA LEU A 93 8.69 -23.19 -5.79
C LEU A 93 9.55 -23.78 -4.64
N VAL A 94 9.06 -24.79 -3.92
CA VAL A 94 9.79 -25.45 -2.81
C VAL A 94 10.25 -26.89 -3.17
N THR A 95 9.85 -27.46 -4.31
CA THR A 95 10.26 -28.83 -4.68
C THR A 95 11.29 -28.86 -5.80
N GLY A 96 12.56 -29.11 -5.48
CA GLY A 96 13.53 -29.50 -6.52
C GLY A 96 15.03 -29.36 -6.24
N ILE A 97 15.53 -29.53 -5.02
CA ILE A 97 16.98 -29.83 -4.81
C ILE A 97 17.18 -31.05 -3.91
N THR A 98 16.39 -32.10 -4.12
CA THR A 98 16.57 -33.40 -3.46
C THR A 98 16.53 -34.53 -4.48
N SER A 99 17.57 -34.63 -5.32
CA SER A 99 18.18 -35.90 -5.79
C SER A 99 18.92 -35.70 -7.13
N ALA A 100 20.13 -35.14 -7.08
CA ALA A 100 21.17 -35.46 -8.06
C ALA A 100 22.35 -36.11 -7.32
N ALA A 101 22.04 -37.15 -6.53
CA ALA A 101 23.01 -37.98 -5.85
C ALA A 101 22.42 -39.38 -5.61
N VAL A 102 21.96 -40.03 -6.69
CA VAL A 102 21.92 -41.51 -6.72
C VAL A 102 22.65 -41.89 -7.99
N GLY A 103 23.90 -42.30 -7.82
CA GLY A 103 24.70 -42.90 -8.87
C GLY A 103 24.10 -44.25 -9.28
N ILE A 104 23.89 -44.41 -10.57
CA ILE A 104 24.09 -45.65 -11.34
C ILE A 104 24.65 -45.20 -12.69
#